data_AF-A0A523RCN3-F1
#
_entry.id   AF-A0A523RCN3-F1
#
_cell.length_a   1.000
_cell.length_b   1.000
_cell.length_c   1.000
_cell.angle_alpha   90.00
_cell.angle_beta   90.00
_cell.angle_gamma   90.00
#
_symmetry.space_group_name_H-M   'P 1'
#
loop_
_entity.id
_entity.type
_entity.pdbx_description
1 polymer ?
#
loop_
_entity_poly.entity_id
_entity_poly.type
_entity_poly.pdbx_seq_one_letter_code
_entity_poly.pdbx_strand_id
1 'polypeptide(L)'
;MKFKKNRKELDEISLQEVKKRNVKIDWGRQGGVILAYVIVLLGFFGIIANTIMIDRFGNWISHNDMDRTILIWPFLTYIQNFYLPLLLLFFMSFFLTYKEDIYHYGIKASLWLVPFIVAQGFVFYWIMFGLSFEPFILQFSFLEGYVNVLILFGTALTGALIGKKVKQIIVKKRNHS
;
A
#
# COMPACT_ATOMS: atom_id res chain seq x y z
N MET A 1 15.70 54.57 24.70
CA MET A 1 16.94 53.97 24.16
C MET A 1 16.60 52.59 23.60
N LYS A 2 16.43 52.48 22.28
CA LYS A 2 15.88 51.29 21.60
C LYS A 2 16.97 50.22 21.49
N PHE A 3 16.80 49.10 22.18
CA PHE A 3 17.66 47.92 22.10
C PHE A 3 17.64 47.34 20.68
N LYS A 4 18.71 47.60 19.94
CA LYS A 4 19.02 46.95 18.66
C LYS A 4 19.53 45.54 18.97
N LYS A 5 18.62 44.63 19.31
CA LYS A 5 18.93 43.22 19.53
C LYS A 5 19.48 42.64 18.22
N ASN A 6 20.66 42.04 18.28
CA ASN A 6 21.43 41.61 17.11
C ASN A 6 20.67 40.56 16.30
N ARG A 7 20.44 40.83 15.01
CA ARG A 7 19.71 39.95 14.09
C ARG A 7 20.29 38.53 14.02
N LYS A 8 21.62 38.41 14.14
CA LYS A 8 22.36 37.14 14.15
C LYS A 8 22.02 36.23 15.34
N GLU A 9 21.75 36.80 16.51
CA GLU A 9 21.36 36.03 17.71
C GLU A 9 19.97 35.42 17.56
N LEU A 10 19.03 36.14 16.93
CA LEU A 10 17.69 35.65 16.62
C LEU A 10 17.71 34.54 15.56
N ASP A 11 18.58 34.67 14.56
CA ASP A 11 18.77 33.66 13.53
C ASP A 11 19.41 32.37 14.11
N GLU A 12 20.38 32.49 15.02
CA GLU A 12 20.98 31.34 15.70
C GLU A 12 20.01 30.65 16.69
N ILE A 13 19.20 31.42 17.41
CA ILE A 13 18.15 30.87 18.30
C ILE A 13 17.09 30.13 17.47
N SER A 14 16.65 30.69 16.34
CA SER A 14 15.70 30.01 15.44
C SER A 14 16.28 28.75 14.79
N LEU A 15 17.57 28.77 14.41
CA LEU A 15 18.27 27.60 13.87
C LEU A 15 18.43 26.49 14.92
N GLN A 16 18.68 26.84 16.19
CA GLN A 16 18.73 25.88 17.28
C GLN A 16 17.35 25.31 17.65
N GLU A 17 16.28 26.11 17.60
CA GLU A 17 14.92 25.64 17.82
C GLU A 17 14.43 24.70 16.70
N VAL A 18 14.82 24.95 15.44
CA VAL A 18 14.54 24.05 14.31
C VAL A 18 15.31 22.73 14.45
N LYS A 19 16.54 22.75 14.99
CA LYS A 19 17.38 21.56 15.18
C LYS A 19 16.93 20.64 16.32
N LYS A 20 16.06 21.11 17.22
CA LYS A 20 15.65 20.39 18.44
C LYS A 20 14.15 20.06 18.49
N ARG A 21 13.47 19.97 17.34
CA ARG A 21 12.26 19.16 17.24
C ARG A 21 12.66 17.69 17.33
N ASN A 22 12.72 17.18 18.56
CA ASN A 22 12.75 15.74 18.82
C ASN A 22 11.58 15.11 18.05
N VAL A 23 11.87 14.45 16.93
CA VAL A 23 10.90 13.68 16.16
C VAL A 23 10.51 12.50 17.06
N LYS A 24 9.47 12.69 17.88
CA LYS A 24 8.89 11.59 18.63
C LYS A 24 8.26 10.65 17.60
N ILE A 25 8.93 9.53 17.36
CA ILE A 25 8.42 8.44 16.54
C ILE A 25 7.20 7.87 17.27
N ASP A 26 6.03 8.02 16.65
CA ASP A 26 4.81 7.39 17.11
C ASP A 26 4.78 5.94 16.63
N TRP A 27 5.33 5.05 17.45
CA TRP A 27 5.42 3.62 17.18
C TRP A 27 4.06 2.95 17.00
N GLY A 28 3.00 3.45 17.65
CA GLY A 28 1.65 2.91 17.49
C GLY A 28 1.11 3.17 16.09
N ARG A 29 1.31 4.39 15.59
CA ARG A 29 0.91 4.78 14.25
C ARG A 29 1.74 4.09 13.16
N GLN A 30 3.06 4.12 13.28
CA GLN A 30 3.95 3.49 12.30
C GLN A 30 3.80 1.96 12.27
N GLY A 31 3.58 1.34 13.43
CA GLY A 31 3.33 -0.11 13.53
C GLY A 31 2.09 -0.56 12.77
N GLY A 32 1.00 0.22 12.82
CA GLY A 32 -0.21 -0.08 12.05
C GLY A 32 0.01 -0.04 10.55
N VAL A 33 0.79 0.93 10.07
CA VAL A 33 1.17 1.04 8.66
C VAL A 33 2.05 -0.14 8.25
N ILE A 34 3.10 -0.44 9.00
CA ILE A 34 4.02 -1.56 8.71
C ILE A 34 3.26 -2.89 8.70
N LEU A 35 2.39 -3.13 9.69
CA LEU A 35 1.56 -4.33 9.73
C LEU A 35 0.70 -4.44 8.48
N ALA A 36 0.14 -3.33 7.99
CA ALA A 36 -0.64 -3.34 6.76
C ALA A 36 0.20 -3.73 5.53
N TYR A 37 1.43 -3.23 5.43
CA TYR A 37 2.38 -3.66 4.39
C TYR A 37 2.69 -5.15 4.50
N VAL A 38 2.90 -5.70 5.70
CA VAL A 38 3.16 -7.13 5.90
C VAL A 38 1.95 -8.00 5.52
N ILE A 39 0.74 -7.57 5.89
CA ILE A 39 -0.50 -8.29 5.53
C ILE A 39 -0.72 -8.27 4.02
N VAL A 40 -0.50 -7.12 3.37
CA VAL A 40 -0.54 -7.06 1.90
C VAL A 40 0.56 -7.95 1.32
N LEU A 41 1.77 -7.92 1.86
CA LEU A 41 2.89 -8.70 1.36
C LEU A 41 2.61 -10.21 1.39
N LEU A 42 2.17 -10.73 2.53
CA LEU A 42 1.92 -12.17 2.72
C LEU A 42 0.54 -12.59 2.22
N GLY A 43 -0.49 -11.78 2.47
CA GLY A 43 -1.86 -12.11 2.13
C GLY A 43 -2.15 -11.95 0.64
N PHE A 44 -1.85 -10.77 0.07
CA PHE A 44 -2.13 -10.50 -1.35
C PHE A 44 -1.37 -11.48 -2.24
N PHE A 45 -0.03 -11.51 -2.11
CA PHE A 45 0.79 -12.39 -2.94
C PHE A 45 0.75 -13.85 -2.51
N GLY A 46 0.42 -14.17 -1.26
CA GLY A 46 0.18 -15.56 -0.85
C GLY A 46 -1.01 -16.17 -1.58
N ILE A 47 -2.11 -15.43 -1.74
CA ILE A 47 -3.27 -15.86 -2.53
C ILE A 47 -2.89 -16.04 -4.01
N ILE A 48 -2.17 -15.07 -4.58
CA ILE A 48 -1.74 -15.12 -5.99
C ILE A 48 -0.78 -16.29 -6.24
N ALA A 49 0.24 -16.46 -5.38
CA ALA A 49 1.21 -17.54 -5.49
C ALA A 49 0.52 -18.91 -5.38
N ASN A 50 -0.45 -19.07 -4.47
CA ASN A 50 -1.22 -20.30 -4.36
C ASN A 50 -1.94 -20.66 -5.67
N THR A 51 -2.41 -19.65 -6.41
CA THR A 51 -3.08 -19.86 -7.71
C THR A 51 -2.12 -20.27 -8.82
N ILE A 52 -0.88 -19.80 -8.78
CA ILE A 52 0.16 -20.14 -9.77
C ILE A 52 0.75 -21.51 -9.48
N MET A 53 0.83 -21.90 -8.21
CA MET A 53 1.53 -23.11 -7.78
C MET A 53 0.64 -24.35 -7.71
N ILE A 54 -0.68 -24.19 -7.59
CA ILE A 54 -1.62 -25.31 -7.38
C ILE A 54 -2.70 -25.31 -8.47
N ASP A 55 -2.93 -26.46 -9.09
CA ASP A 55 -3.98 -26.65 -10.09
C ASP A 55 -5.38 -26.73 -9.45
N ARG A 56 -6.42 -26.86 -10.30
CA ARG A 56 -7.81 -26.99 -9.84
C ARG A 56 -8.11 -28.27 -9.04
N PHE A 57 -7.21 -29.26 -9.11
CA PHE A 57 -7.32 -30.56 -8.45
C PHE A 57 -6.43 -30.65 -7.20
N GLY A 58 -5.71 -29.58 -6.84
CA GLY A 58 -4.83 -29.55 -5.68
C GLY A 58 -3.40 -30.05 -5.94
N ASN A 59 -3.02 -30.30 -7.20
CA ASN A 59 -1.68 -30.76 -7.55
C ASN A 59 -0.73 -29.58 -7.77
N TRP A 60 0.55 -29.78 -7.46
CA TRP A 60 1.59 -28.81 -7.72
C TRP A 60 1.85 -28.68 -9.23
N ILE A 61 1.81 -27.45 -9.73
CA ILE A 61 2.16 -27.13 -11.11
C ILE A 61 3.69 -27.07 -11.22
N SER A 62 4.24 -27.70 -12.26
CA SER A 62 5.66 -27.65 -12.55
C SER A 62 6.10 -26.22 -12.86
N HIS A 63 7.30 -25.85 -12.43
CA HIS A 63 7.84 -24.50 -12.63
C HIS A 63 7.82 -24.03 -14.10
N ASN A 64 8.01 -24.96 -15.04
CA ASN A 64 8.02 -24.64 -16.47
C ASN A 64 6.62 -24.32 -17.03
N ASP A 65 5.57 -24.76 -16.35
CA ASP A 65 4.17 -24.62 -16.78
C ASP A 65 3.45 -23.48 -16.05
N MET A 66 4.14 -22.79 -15.13
CA MET A 66 3.57 -21.66 -14.39
C MET A 66 3.39 -20.45 -15.30
N ASP A 67 2.19 -19.88 -15.28
CA ASP A 67 1.92 -18.61 -15.96
C ASP A 67 2.53 -17.46 -15.18
N ARG A 68 3.62 -16.91 -15.71
CA ARG A 68 4.41 -15.84 -15.11
C ARG A 68 3.70 -14.49 -15.13
N THR A 69 2.76 -14.31 -16.06
CA THR A 69 2.06 -13.03 -16.23
C THR A 69 1.18 -12.70 -15.02
N ILE A 70 0.71 -13.72 -14.30
CA ILE A 70 -0.16 -13.58 -13.12
C ILE A 70 0.51 -12.77 -11.99
N LEU A 71 1.83 -12.83 -11.83
CA LEU A 71 2.54 -12.05 -10.79
C LEU A 71 2.54 -10.54 -11.10
N ILE A 72 2.49 -10.19 -12.37
CA ILE A 72 2.49 -8.80 -12.85
C ILE A 72 1.07 -8.29 -13.04
N TRP A 73 0.17 -9.18 -13.48
CA TRP A 73 -1.25 -8.91 -13.74
C TRP A 73 -2.14 -9.80 -12.86
N PRO A 74 -2.10 -9.63 -11.53
CA PRO A 74 -2.87 -10.46 -10.59
C PRO A 74 -4.37 -10.42 -10.86
N PHE A 75 -4.87 -9.38 -11.55
CA PHE A 75 -6.28 -9.25 -11.91
C PHE A 75 -6.81 -10.39 -12.77
N LEU A 76 -5.96 -11.08 -13.53
CA LEU A 76 -6.34 -12.25 -14.33
C LEU A 76 -6.86 -13.41 -13.47
N THR A 77 -6.52 -13.41 -12.17
CA THR A 77 -6.89 -14.46 -11.22
C THR A 77 -7.96 -14.04 -10.22
N TYR A 78 -8.49 -12.81 -10.31
CA TYR A 78 -9.44 -12.31 -9.32
C TYR A 78 -10.75 -13.09 -9.31
N ILE A 79 -11.26 -13.51 -10.46
CA ILE A 79 -12.50 -14.30 -10.53
C ILE A 79 -12.29 -15.66 -9.85
N GLN A 80 -11.18 -16.33 -10.15
CA GLN A 80 -10.81 -17.64 -9.60
C GLN A 80 -10.62 -17.56 -8.07
N ASN A 81 -10.10 -16.43 -7.58
CA ASN A 81 -9.90 -16.18 -6.16
C ASN A 81 -11.07 -15.45 -5.48
N PHE A 82 -12.27 -15.43 -6.08
CA PHE A 82 -13.44 -14.74 -5.51
C PHE A 82 -13.16 -13.29 -5.08
N TYR A 83 -12.30 -12.61 -5.83
CA TYR A 83 -11.82 -11.25 -5.59
C TYR A 83 -11.11 -11.05 -4.23
N LEU A 84 -10.67 -12.12 -3.56
CA LEU A 84 -9.99 -12.08 -2.26
C LEU A 84 -8.80 -11.11 -2.20
N PRO A 85 -7.87 -11.07 -3.19
CA PRO A 85 -6.77 -10.11 -3.15
C PRO A 85 -7.25 -8.65 -3.18
N LEU A 86 -8.29 -8.36 -3.98
CA LEU A 86 -8.88 -7.02 -4.03
C LEU A 86 -9.62 -6.67 -2.75
N LEU A 87 -10.38 -7.60 -2.18
CA LEU A 87 -11.04 -7.39 -0.89
C LEU A 87 -10.03 -7.11 0.22
N LEU A 88 -8.91 -7.84 0.23
CA LEU A 88 -7.82 -7.60 1.17
C LEU A 88 -7.27 -6.18 1.00
N LEU A 89 -6.90 -5.78 -0.23
CA LEU A 89 -6.42 -4.42 -0.48
C LEU A 89 -7.44 -3.34 -0.08
N PHE A 90 -8.72 -3.57 -0.38
CA PHE A 90 -9.83 -2.70 0.00
C PHE A 90 -9.91 -2.52 1.52
N PHE A 91 -9.95 -3.62 2.27
CA PHE A 91 -10.04 -3.60 3.72
C PHE A 91 -8.80 -2.97 4.36
N MET A 92 -7.60 -3.29 3.87
CA MET A 92 -6.38 -2.67 4.38
C MET A 92 -6.37 -1.17 4.15
N SER A 93 -6.79 -0.71 2.98
CA SER A 93 -6.92 0.71 2.66
C SER A 93 -7.98 1.42 3.51
N PHE A 94 -9.09 0.73 3.78
CA PHE A 94 -10.15 1.18 4.69
C PHE A 94 -9.63 1.32 6.12
N PHE A 95 -9.00 0.29 6.67
CA PHE A 95 -8.52 0.27 8.06
C PHE A 95 -7.41 1.30 8.30
N LEU A 96 -6.48 1.46 7.36
CA LEU A 96 -5.44 2.50 7.44
C LEU A 96 -6.06 3.90 7.54
N THR A 97 -7.07 4.18 6.70
CA THR A 97 -7.72 5.49 6.72
C THR A 97 -8.63 5.68 7.92
N TYR A 98 -9.29 4.63 8.38
CA TYR A 98 -10.16 4.65 9.55
C TYR A 98 -9.37 4.87 10.85
N LYS A 99 -8.22 4.22 11.00
CA LYS A 99 -7.38 4.35 12.21
C LYS A 99 -6.69 5.70 12.29
N GLU A 100 -6.33 6.31 11.16
CA GLU A 100 -5.61 7.58 11.16
C GLU A 100 -6.43 8.77 11.61
N ASP A 101 -5.88 9.60 12.50
CA ASP A 101 -6.54 10.80 13.02
C ASP A 101 -6.79 11.86 11.95
N ILE A 102 -5.82 12.02 11.04
CA ILE A 102 -5.93 12.89 9.89
C ILE A 102 -6.06 12.03 8.64
N TYR A 103 -7.28 12.02 8.08
CA TYR A 103 -7.67 11.18 6.95
C TYR A 103 -6.74 11.27 5.73
N HIS A 104 -6.14 12.44 5.49
CA HIS A 104 -5.23 12.65 4.36
C HIS A 104 -3.97 11.78 4.45
N TYR A 105 -3.45 11.52 5.66
CA TYR A 105 -2.31 10.61 5.82
C TYR A 105 -2.70 9.17 5.56
N GLY A 106 -3.88 8.75 6.04
CA GLY A 106 -4.41 7.42 5.77
C GLY A 106 -4.62 7.17 4.27
N ILE A 107 -5.25 8.10 3.56
CA ILE A 107 -5.42 8.01 2.10
C ILE A 107 -4.05 7.93 1.40
N LYS A 108 -3.10 8.79 1.79
CA LYS A 108 -1.74 8.76 1.21
C LYS A 108 -1.06 7.41 1.47
N ALA A 109 -1.16 6.85 2.67
CA ALA A 109 -0.58 5.56 3.00
C ALA A 109 -1.23 4.41 2.18
N SER A 110 -2.56 4.41 2.05
CA SER A 110 -3.28 3.45 1.22
C SER A 110 -2.88 3.54 -0.26
N LEU A 111 -2.68 4.75 -0.79
CA LEU A 111 -2.19 4.95 -2.15
C LEU A 111 -0.77 4.44 -2.35
N TRP A 112 0.09 4.52 -1.34
CA TRP A 112 1.45 3.98 -1.38
C TRP A 112 1.50 2.45 -1.37
N LEU A 113 0.43 1.76 -0.93
CA LEU A 113 0.33 0.30 -1.07
C LEU A 113 0.37 -0.14 -2.53
N VAL A 114 -0.15 0.66 -3.46
CA VAL A 114 -0.22 0.28 -4.89
C VAL A 114 1.16 0.15 -5.54
N PRO A 115 2.04 1.19 -5.55
CA PRO A 115 3.38 1.02 -6.10
C PRO A 115 4.20 0.00 -5.32
N PHE A 116 3.92 -0.21 -4.02
CA PHE A 116 4.54 -1.29 -3.25
C PHE A 116 4.13 -2.68 -3.76
N ILE A 117 2.83 -2.92 -3.99
CA ILE A 117 2.32 -4.18 -4.58
C ILE A 117 2.93 -4.42 -5.96
N VAL A 118 2.99 -3.38 -6.80
CA VAL A 118 3.60 -3.49 -8.13
C VAL A 118 5.07 -3.87 -7.98
N ALA A 119 5.86 -3.13 -7.22
CA ALA A 119 7.28 -3.44 -7.00
C ALA A 119 7.49 -4.86 -6.43
N GLN A 120 6.60 -5.30 -5.55
CA GLN A 120 6.65 -6.63 -4.97
C GLN A 120 6.36 -7.73 -6.00
N GLY A 121 5.49 -7.49 -6.99
CA GLY A 121 5.28 -8.41 -8.11
C GLY A 121 6.56 -8.65 -8.91
N PHE A 122 7.38 -7.61 -9.10
CA PHE A 122 8.68 -7.72 -9.76
C PHE A 122 9.66 -8.54 -8.93
N VAL A 123 9.70 -8.28 -7.62
CA VAL A 123 10.56 -9.03 -6.69
C VAL A 123 10.19 -10.51 -6.68
N PHE A 124 8.90 -10.84 -6.59
CA PHE A 124 8.45 -12.24 -6.66
C PHE A 124 8.73 -12.90 -8.00
N TYR A 125 8.51 -12.17 -9.10
CA TYR A 125 8.88 -12.65 -10.43
C TYR A 125 10.35 -13.05 -10.46
N TRP A 126 11.26 -12.20 -9.97
CA TRP A 126 12.68 -12.50 -9.98
C TRP A 126 13.08 -13.63 -9.04
N ILE A 127 12.44 -13.74 -7.87
CA ILE A 127 12.67 -14.84 -6.94
C ILE A 127 12.25 -16.18 -7.58
N MET A 128 11.12 -16.21 -8.30
CA MET A 128 10.59 -17.44 -8.88
C MET A 128 11.26 -17.80 -10.21
N PHE A 129 11.38 -16.86 -11.14
CA PHE A 129 11.77 -17.11 -12.53
C PHE A 129 13.17 -16.59 -12.89
N GLY A 130 13.87 -15.97 -11.94
CA GLY A 130 15.20 -15.41 -12.14
C GLY A 130 15.20 -13.94 -12.57
N LEU A 131 16.37 -13.29 -12.48
CA LEU A 131 16.54 -11.89 -12.86
C LEU A 131 16.44 -11.71 -14.37
N SER A 132 15.42 -10.96 -14.81
CA SER A 132 15.21 -10.62 -16.21
C SER A 132 14.51 -9.26 -16.37
N PHE A 133 14.54 -8.70 -17.58
CA PHE A 133 13.81 -7.47 -17.94
C PHE A 133 12.33 -7.70 -18.26
N GLU A 134 11.91 -8.96 -18.40
CA GLU A 134 10.55 -9.36 -18.75
C GLU A 134 9.45 -8.71 -17.89
N PRO A 135 9.54 -8.63 -16.54
CA PRO A 135 8.48 -8.00 -15.74
C PRO A 135 8.30 -6.50 -16.03
N PHE A 136 9.36 -5.78 -16.42
CA PHE A 136 9.22 -4.39 -16.88
C PHE A 136 8.48 -4.31 -18.20
N ILE A 137 8.78 -5.21 -19.14
CA ILE A 137 8.10 -5.27 -20.44
C ILE A 137 6.62 -5.56 -20.21
N LEU A 138 6.29 -6.58 -19.40
CA LEU A 138 4.92 -6.94 -19.04
C LEU A 138 4.17 -5.78 -18.35
N GLN A 139 4.82 -5.04 -17.45
CA GLN A 139 4.15 -3.96 -16.72
C GLN A 139 3.96 -2.69 -17.54
N PHE A 140 4.88 -2.34 -18.44
CA PHE A 140 4.90 -1.02 -19.11
C PHE A 140 4.69 -1.06 -20.62
N SER A 141 4.84 -2.21 -21.28
CA SER A 141 4.66 -2.33 -22.75
C SER A 141 3.27 -2.82 -23.15
N PHE A 142 2.48 -3.32 -22.20
CA PHE A 142 1.17 -3.92 -22.44
C PHE A 142 0.06 -3.15 -21.71
N LEU A 143 -1.14 -3.10 -22.31
CA LEU A 143 -2.29 -2.40 -21.74
C LEU A 143 -2.74 -3.02 -20.42
N GLU A 144 -2.60 -4.33 -20.28
CA GLU A 144 -2.90 -5.13 -19.11
C GLU A 144 -2.15 -4.63 -17.87
N GLY A 145 -0.89 -4.20 -18.04
CA GLY A 145 -0.10 -3.59 -16.97
C GLY A 145 -0.73 -2.31 -16.43
N TYR A 146 -1.21 -1.43 -17.31
CA TYR A 146 -1.90 -0.19 -16.93
C TYR A 146 -3.28 -0.45 -16.33
N VAL A 147 -4.03 -1.42 -16.88
CA VAL A 147 -5.31 -1.85 -16.32
C VAL A 147 -5.14 -2.38 -14.90
N ASN A 148 -4.11 -3.19 -14.65
CA ASN A 148 -3.78 -3.68 -13.32
C ASN A 148 -3.57 -2.52 -12.33
N VAL A 149 -2.73 -1.56 -12.70
CA VAL A 149 -2.45 -0.37 -11.87
C VAL A 149 -3.72 0.44 -11.60
N LEU A 150 -4.57 0.65 -12.61
CA LEU A 150 -5.83 1.37 -12.46
C LEU A 150 -6.78 0.65 -11.49
N ILE A 151 -6.91 -0.68 -11.58
CA ILE A 151 -7.73 -1.47 -10.67
C ILE A 151 -7.20 -1.34 -9.23
N LEU A 152 -5.88 -1.51 -9.02
CA LEU A 152 -5.28 -1.40 -7.70
C LEU A 152 -5.50 -0.02 -7.07
N PHE A 153 -5.29 1.06 -7.84
CA PHE A 153 -5.58 2.42 -7.38
C PHE A 153 -7.06 2.66 -7.09
N GLY A 154 -7.95 2.19 -7.97
CA GLY A 154 -9.39 2.29 -7.78
C GLY A 154 -9.84 1.61 -6.48
N THR A 155 -9.37 0.41 -6.23
CA THR A 155 -9.67 -0.36 -5.01
C THR A 155 -9.10 0.30 -3.75
N ALA A 156 -7.85 0.76 -3.80
CA ALA A 156 -7.23 1.45 -2.66
C ALA A 156 -7.95 2.77 -2.34
N LEU A 157 -8.31 3.56 -3.36
CA LEU A 157 -9.05 4.81 -3.20
C LEU A 157 -10.45 4.58 -2.65
N THR A 158 -11.21 3.64 -3.22
CA THR A 158 -12.56 3.34 -2.75
C THR A 158 -12.57 2.88 -1.30
N GLY A 159 -11.67 1.98 -0.91
CA GLY A 159 -11.49 1.55 0.48
C GLY A 159 -11.17 2.72 1.41
N ALA A 160 -10.20 3.56 1.03
CA ALA A 160 -9.79 4.72 1.81
C ALA A 160 -10.91 5.77 1.97
N LEU A 161 -11.64 6.08 0.89
CA LEU A 161 -12.75 7.04 0.92
C LEU A 161 -13.92 6.56 1.80
N ILE A 162 -14.23 5.26 1.75
CA ILE A 162 -15.25 4.67 2.63
C ILE A 162 -14.78 4.73 4.08
N GLY A 163 -13.51 4.42 4.36
CA GLY A 163 -12.92 4.54 5.71
C GLY A 163 -13.05 5.94 6.30
N LYS A 164 -12.75 6.97 5.48
CA LYS A 164 -12.97 8.38 5.84
C LYS A 164 -14.44 8.66 6.20
N LYS A 165 -15.39 8.28 5.31
CA LYS A 165 -16.82 8.56 5.53
C LYS A 165 -17.34 7.89 6.80
N VAL A 166 -16.98 6.63 7.05
CA VAL A 166 -17.41 5.89 8.24
C VAL A 166 -16.94 6.57 9.52
N LYS A 167 -15.66 6.97 9.58
CA LYS A 167 -15.12 7.67 10.76
C LYS A 167 -15.80 9.03 10.98
N GLN A 168 -16.05 9.80 9.92
CA GLN A 168 -16.78 11.07 10.02
C GLN A 168 -18.18 10.90 10.62
N ILE A 169 -18.90 9.84 10.23
CA ILE A 169 -20.23 9.53 10.78
C ILE A 169 -20.16 9.20 12.28
N ILE A 170 -19.17 8.40 12.70
CA ILE A 170 -19.01 7.99 14.11
C ILE A 170 -18.65 9.19 14.99
N VAL A 171 -17.71 10.04 14.55
CA VAL A 171 -17.34 11.25 15.30
C VAL A 171 -18.52 12.22 15.42
N LYS A 172 -19.30 12.38 14.33
CA LYS A 172 -20.51 13.21 14.36
C LYS A 172 -21.53 12.68 15.38
N LYS A 173 -21.78 11.36 15.41
CA LYS A 173 -22.69 10.75 16.39
C LYS A 173 -22.22 10.95 17.84
N ARG A 174 -20.92 10.83 18.10
CA ARG A 174 -20.34 11.00 19.45
C ARG A 174 -20.44 12.44 19.97
N ASN A 175 -20.38 13.45 19.09
CA ASN A 175 -20.45 14.85 19.48
C ASN A 175 -21.90 15.38 19.63
N HIS A 176 -22.89 14.61 19.18
CA HIS A 176 -24.32 14.93 19.30
C HIS A 176 -25.03 14.14 20.41
N SER A 177 -24.32 13.24 21.10
CA SER A 177 -24.78 12.52 22.29
C SER A 177 -24.06 13.04 23.52
#